data_AF-A0A946EG59-F1
#
_entry.id   AF-A0A946EG59-F1
#
_cell.length_a   1.000
_cell.length_b   1.000
_cell.length_c   1.000
_cell.angle_alpha   90.00
_cell.angle_beta   90.00
_cell.angle_gamma   90.00
#
_symmetry.space_group_name_H-M   'P 1'
#
loop_
_entity.id
_entity.type
_entity.pdbx_description
1 polymer ?
#
loop_
_entity_poly.entity_id
_entity_poly.type
_entity_poly.pdbx_seq_one_letter_code
_entity_poly.pdbx_strand_id
1 'polypeptide(L)'
;MSRAALRVEIISSLSEIGEKDWDSCACPEAETGRALDPFTTHRFLKALEDSGSVGSGTGWEPYYLTLYQDEMLIGCAPMYLKLHSQGEYIFDHNWAHAYEQAGGRYYPKLQLAVPFTPATGRRFLVRPEHRALATSALIQAVQQFAQNNKLSSAHITFCTAEEAAQGAEEGLLHRVTQQFHWHNKNYPDFEAFLGDLSSRKRK
;
A
#
# COMPACT_ATOMS: atom_id res chain seq x y z
N MET A 1 8.72 -21.91 28.30
CA MET A 1 8.80 -20.56 27.71
C MET A 1 7.42 -20.24 27.15
N SER A 2 6.78 -19.17 27.62
CA SER A 2 5.50 -18.72 27.05
C SER A 2 5.73 -18.38 25.58
N ARG A 3 4.91 -18.92 24.67
CA ARG A 3 4.97 -18.58 23.24
C ARG A 3 4.37 -17.18 23.12
N ALA A 4 5.17 -16.20 22.70
CA ALA A 4 4.70 -14.83 22.48
C ALA A 4 3.45 -14.84 21.58
N ALA A 5 2.41 -14.12 21.99
CA ALA A 5 1.13 -14.16 21.31
C ALA A 5 1.12 -13.16 20.15
N LEU A 6 0.77 -13.63 18.95
CA LEU A 6 0.53 -12.75 17.81
C LEU A 6 -0.92 -12.30 17.81
N ARG A 7 -1.15 -10.99 17.68
CA ARG A 7 -2.48 -10.37 17.64
C ARG A 7 -2.58 -9.50 16.39
N VAL A 8 -3.58 -9.77 15.56
CA VAL A 8 -3.91 -8.95 14.40
C VAL A 8 -5.09 -8.06 14.77
N GLU A 9 -4.98 -6.78 14.44
CA GLU A 9 -6.04 -5.79 14.60
C GLU A 9 -6.24 -5.00 13.32
N ILE A 10 -7.45 -4.46 13.18
CA ILE A 10 -7.83 -3.57 12.09
C ILE A 10 -8.41 -2.33 12.74
N ILE A 11 -7.74 -1.21 12.53
CA ILE A 11 -8.19 0.11 12.95
C ILE A 11 -8.75 0.86 11.74
N SER A 12 -9.62 1.83 11.99
CA SER A 12 -10.33 2.60 10.94
C SER A 12 -9.77 4.01 10.74
N SER A 13 -8.93 4.48 11.67
CA SER A 13 -8.16 5.71 11.52
C SER A 13 -6.75 5.54 12.06
N LEU A 14 -5.79 6.19 11.41
CA LEU A 14 -4.43 6.33 11.93
C LEU A 14 -4.33 7.12 13.24
N SER A 15 -5.41 7.78 13.68
CA SER A 15 -5.48 8.37 15.03
C SER A 15 -5.48 7.32 16.15
N GLU A 16 -5.84 6.07 15.83
CA GLU A 16 -5.91 4.97 16.80
C GLU A 16 -4.53 4.36 17.10
N ILE A 17 -3.48 4.78 16.39
CA ILE A 17 -2.10 4.31 16.58
C ILE A 17 -1.14 5.50 16.72
N GLY A 18 -0.15 5.35 17.62
CA GLY A 18 0.88 6.37 17.80
C GLY A 18 1.77 6.52 16.56
N GLU A 19 2.10 7.76 16.19
CA GLU A 19 3.01 8.07 15.07
C GLU A 19 4.32 7.29 15.19
N LYS A 20 4.93 7.28 16.38
CA LYS A 20 6.19 6.56 16.64
C LYS A 20 6.07 5.05 16.44
N ASP A 21 4.94 4.46 16.80
CA ASP A 21 4.73 3.02 16.66
C ASP A 21 4.57 2.66 15.18
N TRP A 22 3.74 3.40 14.43
CA TRP A 22 3.61 3.21 12.99
C TRP A 22 4.94 3.40 12.26
N ASP A 23 5.64 4.51 12.53
CA ASP A 23 6.88 4.87 11.84
C ASP A 23 8.05 3.94 12.20
N SER A 24 8.01 3.26 13.36
CA SER A 24 8.98 2.19 13.67
C SER A 24 8.91 1.00 12.70
N CYS A 25 7.77 0.82 12.00
CA CYS A 25 7.60 -0.17 10.95
C CYS A 25 7.77 0.47 9.55
N ALA A 26 7.19 1.65 9.35
CA ALA A 26 7.10 2.33 8.06
C ALA A 26 8.43 2.95 7.60
N CYS A 27 9.20 3.51 8.53
CA CYS A 27 10.44 4.23 8.25
C CYS A 27 11.40 4.23 9.46
N PRO A 28 11.80 3.05 9.99
CA PRO A 28 12.72 2.98 11.13
C PRO A 28 14.03 3.74 10.89
N GLU A 29 14.47 3.88 9.64
CA GLU A 29 15.66 4.64 9.27
C GLU A 29 15.51 6.16 9.50
N ALA A 30 14.28 6.68 9.62
CA ALA A 30 14.00 8.10 9.79
C ALA A 30 14.32 8.61 11.21
N GLU A 31 14.63 7.74 12.18
CA GLU A 31 15.05 8.16 13.53
C GLU A 31 16.29 9.07 13.51
N THR A 32 17.19 8.85 12.55
CA THR A 32 18.44 9.61 12.40
C THR A 32 18.50 10.43 11.11
N GLY A 33 17.39 10.51 10.36
CA GLY A 33 17.38 11.10 9.02
C GLY A 33 15.98 11.35 8.47
N ARG A 34 15.81 11.10 7.17
CA ARG A 34 14.51 11.22 6.48
C ARG A 34 14.00 9.84 6.09
N ALA A 35 12.68 9.68 6.07
CA ALA A 35 12.05 8.49 5.52
C ALA A 35 12.46 8.29 4.05
N LEU A 36 12.83 7.06 3.67
CA LEU A 36 13.15 6.72 2.29
C LEU A 36 11.89 6.67 1.44
N ASP A 37 10.81 6.13 2.00
CA ASP A 37 9.46 6.17 1.43
C ASP A 37 8.58 7.10 2.29
N PRO A 38 8.44 8.39 1.93
CA PRO A 38 7.63 9.32 2.70
C PRO A 38 6.13 8.99 2.66
N PHE A 39 5.69 8.21 1.67
CA PHE A 39 4.29 8.00 1.36
C PHE A 39 3.60 6.98 2.27
N THR A 40 4.38 6.16 2.96
CA THR A 40 3.88 5.17 3.93
C THR A 40 4.04 5.63 5.38
N THR A 41 4.63 6.81 5.60
CA THR A 41 4.76 7.41 6.93
C THR A 41 3.39 7.75 7.52
N HIS A 42 3.29 7.71 8.85
CA HIS A 42 2.06 8.05 9.57
C HIS A 42 1.58 9.44 9.16
N ARG A 43 2.46 10.45 9.19
CA ARG A 43 2.10 11.84 8.86
C ARG A 43 1.48 11.98 7.47
N PHE A 44 1.99 11.26 6.47
CA PHE A 44 1.52 11.39 5.10
C PHE A 44 0.13 10.76 4.95
N LEU A 45 -0.04 9.53 5.43
CA LEU A 45 -1.31 8.82 5.37
C LEU A 45 -2.37 9.52 6.22
N LYS A 46 -2.00 10.03 7.40
CA LYS A 46 -2.87 10.83 8.26
C LYS A 46 -3.31 12.14 7.59
N ALA A 47 -2.42 12.80 6.83
CA ALA A 47 -2.79 13.98 6.06
C ALA A 47 -3.83 13.67 4.97
N LEU A 48 -3.80 12.48 4.36
CA LEU A 48 -4.83 12.04 3.43
C LEU A 48 -6.20 11.85 4.12
N GLU A 49 -6.22 11.28 5.33
CA GLU A 49 -7.44 11.21 6.16
C GLU A 49 -7.96 12.61 6.50
N ASP A 50 -7.11 13.45 7.09
CA ASP A 50 -7.50 14.76 7.63
C ASP A 50 -7.94 15.76 6.56
N SER A 51 -7.42 15.62 5.34
CA SER A 51 -7.85 16.42 4.20
C SER A 51 -9.15 15.94 3.55
N GLY A 52 -9.65 14.75 3.90
CA GLY A 52 -10.76 14.11 3.19
C GLY A 52 -10.38 13.59 1.80
N SER A 53 -9.08 13.42 1.52
CA SER A 53 -8.63 12.76 0.28
C SER A 53 -9.01 11.27 0.27
N VAL A 54 -9.10 10.67 1.47
CA VAL A 54 -9.69 9.35 1.72
C VAL A 54 -10.80 9.47 2.76
N GLY A 55 -11.60 8.41 2.92
CA GLY A 55 -12.76 8.36 3.81
C GLY A 55 -14.09 8.35 3.07
N SER A 56 -15.17 8.58 3.81
CA SER A 56 -16.54 8.46 3.30
C SER A 56 -16.77 9.29 2.03
N GLY A 57 -17.36 8.65 1.01
CA GLY A 57 -17.70 9.30 -0.26
C GLY A 57 -16.56 9.43 -1.27
N THR A 58 -15.32 9.13 -0.90
CA THR A 58 -14.15 9.20 -1.80
C THR A 58 -13.93 7.92 -2.63
N GLY A 59 -14.61 6.83 -2.25
CA GLY A 59 -14.35 5.49 -2.76
C GLY A 59 -13.02 4.89 -2.29
N TRP A 60 -12.37 5.52 -1.29
CA TRP A 60 -11.19 5.06 -0.55
C TRP A 60 -11.53 5.02 0.94
N GLU A 61 -12.24 3.99 1.40
CA GLU A 61 -12.55 3.88 2.82
C GLU A 61 -11.33 3.31 3.58
N PRO A 62 -10.73 4.06 4.53
CA PRO A 62 -9.48 3.67 5.15
C PRO A 62 -9.65 2.60 6.22
N TYR A 63 -8.74 1.64 6.21
CA TYR A 63 -8.51 0.67 7.26
C TYR A 63 -7.01 0.45 7.39
N TYR A 64 -6.52 0.11 8.58
CA TYR A 64 -5.10 -0.15 8.76
C TYR A 64 -4.95 -1.47 9.49
N LEU A 65 -4.23 -2.38 8.86
CA LEU A 65 -3.92 -3.66 9.46
C LEU A 65 -2.71 -3.47 10.38
N THR A 66 -2.79 -3.98 11.59
CA THR A 66 -1.71 -3.93 12.59
C THR A 66 -1.47 -5.33 13.14
N LEU A 67 -0.20 -5.68 13.30
CA LEU A 67 0.26 -6.94 13.85
C LEU A 67 1.12 -6.66 15.08
N TYR A 68 0.66 -7.18 16.21
CA TYR A 68 1.35 -7.10 17.48
C TYR A 68 1.96 -8.45 17.84
N GLN A 69 3.15 -8.40 18.43
CA GLN A 69 3.72 -9.49 19.22
C GLN A 69 3.71 -9.04 20.68
N ASP A 70 2.85 -9.69 21.48
CA ASP A 70 2.45 -9.21 22.79
C ASP A 70 1.91 -7.75 22.69
N GLU A 71 2.61 -6.76 23.25
CA GLU A 71 2.23 -5.33 23.17
C GLU A 71 3.00 -4.54 22.11
N MET A 72 4.00 -5.15 21.46
CA MET A 72 4.84 -4.46 20.48
C MET A 72 4.23 -4.57 19.07
N LEU A 73 4.02 -3.43 18.41
CA LEU A 73 3.70 -3.41 16.99
C LEU A 73 4.92 -3.89 16.19
N ILE A 74 4.80 -5.03 15.51
CA ILE A 74 5.87 -5.62 14.69
C ILE A 74 5.62 -5.49 13.18
N GLY A 75 4.39 -5.14 12.80
CA GLY A 75 4.08 -4.78 11.42
C GLY A 75 2.72 -4.12 11.26
N CYS A 76 2.56 -3.38 10.16
CA CYS A 76 1.31 -2.77 9.77
C CYS A 76 1.19 -2.66 8.24
N ALA A 77 0.00 -2.36 7.73
CA ALA A 77 -0.22 -2.13 6.31
C ALA A 77 -1.37 -1.14 6.08
N PRO A 78 -1.20 -0.13 5.20
CA PRO A 78 -2.29 0.72 4.77
C PRO A 78 -3.23 -0.07 3.84
N MET A 79 -4.51 -0.07 4.16
CA MET A 79 -5.52 -0.88 3.52
C MET A 79 -6.78 -0.04 3.25
N TYR A 80 -7.44 -0.26 2.12
CA TYR A 80 -8.60 0.54 1.76
C TYR A 80 -9.68 -0.35 1.17
N LEU A 81 -10.93 -0.18 1.61
CA LEU A 81 -12.06 -0.69 0.85
C LEU A 81 -12.32 0.25 -0.32
N LYS A 82 -12.16 -0.28 -1.53
CA LYS A 82 -12.38 0.45 -2.77
C LYS A 82 -13.79 0.21 -3.27
N LEU A 83 -14.47 1.30 -3.62
CA LEU A 83 -15.81 1.29 -4.23
C LEU A 83 -15.78 1.56 -5.75
N HIS A 84 -14.63 1.96 -6.28
CA HIS A 84 -14.36 2.16 -7.70
C HIS A 84 -12.86 2.23 -7.96
N SER A 85 -12.43 2.13 -9.23
CA SER A 85 -11.01 2.09 -9.62
C SER A 85 -10.27 3.45 -9.57
N GLN A 86 -10.98 4.56 -9.37
CA GLN A 86 -10.36 5.89 -9.44
C GLN A 86 -9.27 6.09 -8.37
N GLY A 87 -8.17 6.72 -8.79
CA GLY A 87 -7.01 7.07 -7.95
C GLY A 87 -5.99 5.94 -7.75
N GLU A 88 -6.25 4.74 -8.28
CA GLU A 88 -5.38 3.58 -8.07
C GLU A 88 -4.20 3.52 -9.05
N TYR A 89 -4.28 4.23 -10.19
CA TYR A 89 -3.32 4.19 -11.31
C TYR A 89 -3.10 2.80 -11.93
N ILE A 90 -3.81 1.78 -11.45
CA ILE A 90 -4.02 0.47 -12.08
C ILE A 90 -5.52 0.34 -12.24
N PHE A 91 -6.00 0.52 -13.48
CA PHE A 91 -7.44 0.56 -13.73
C PHE A 91 -8.01 -0.84 -13.97
N ASP A 92 -8.97 -1.22 -13.15
CA ASP A 92 -9.60 -2.53 -13.17
C ASP A 92 -10.94 -2.54 -13.91
N HIS A 93 -11.26 -1.51 -14.70
CA HIS A 93 -12.54 -1.39 -15.40
C HIS A 93 -12.90 -2.64 -16.22
N ASN A 94 -11.94 -3.20 -16.95
CA ASN A 94 -12.16 -4.40 -17.75
C ASN A 94 -12.44 -5.64 -16.89
N TRP A 95 -11.75 -5.77 -15.74
CA TRP A 95 -11.97 -6.87 -14.80
C TRP A 95 -13.31 -6.75 -14.08
N ALA A 96 -13.63 -5.53 -13.62
CA ALA A 96 -14.91 -5.25 -12.98
C ALA A 96 -16.08 -5.55 -13.93
N HIS A 97 -15.99 -5.07 -15.17
CA HIS A 97 -17.03 -5.30 -16.17
C HIS A 97 -17.21 -6.78 -16.51
N ALA A 98 -16.12 -7.51 -16.73
CA ALA A 98 -16.19 -8.94 -17.02
C ALA A 98 -16.76 -9.75 -15.84
N TYR A 99 -16.37 -9.40 -14.61
CA TYR A 99 -16.86 -10.07 -13.39
C TYR A 99 -18.36 -9.80 -13.14
N GLU A 100 -18.80 -8.57 -13.38
CA GLU A 100 -20.22 -8.18 -13.29
C GLU A 100 -21.07 -8.85 -14.37
N GLN A 101 -20.56 -8.96 -15.61
CA GLN A 101 -21.23 -9.72 -16.67
C GLN A 101 -21.38 -11.22 -16.33
N ALA A 102 -20.46 -11.78 -15.55
CA ALA A 102 -20.55 -13.14 -15.03
C ALA A 102 -21.52 -13.28 -13.82
N GLY A 103 -22.21 -12.20 -13.43
CA GLY A 103 -23.18 -12.19 -12.33
C GLY A 103 -22.58 -11.89 -10.95
N GLY A 104 -21.28 -11.56 -10.88
CA GLY A 104 -20.61 -11.18 -9.65
C GLY A 104 -20.80 -9.71 -9.27
N ARG A 105 -20.31 -9.33 -8.09
CA ARG A 105 -20.14 -7.93 -7.67
C ARG A 105 -18.67 -7.66 -7.44
N TYR A 106 -18.07 -6.81 -8.28
CA TYR A 106 -16.63 -6.55 -8.20
C TYR A 106 -16.26 -5.60 -7.06
N TYR A 107 -17.11 -4.62 -6.74
CA TYR A 107 -16.91 -3.75 -5.59
C TYR A 107 -17.88 -4.12 -4.45
N PRO A 108 -17.46 -3.98 -3.17
CA PRO A 108 -16.14 -3.52 -2.74
C PRO A 108 -15.05 -4.58 -2.96
N LYS A 109 -13.83 -4.08 -3.23
CA LYS A 109 -12.58 -4.86 -3.17
C LYS A 109 -11.65 -4.28 -2.12
N LEU A 110 -10.68 -5.07 -1.67
CA LEU A 110 -9.64 -4.61 -0.77
C LEU A 110 -8.41 -4.16 -1.54
N GLN A 111 -7.81 -3.04 -1.13
CA GLN A 111 -6.65 -2.45 -1.78
C GLN A 111 -5.59 -2.08 -0.75
N LEU A 112 -4.42 -2.70 -0.86
CA LEU A 112 -3.21 -2.27 -0.16
C LEU A 112 -2.39 -1.43 -1.14
N ALA A 113 -2.35 -0.13 -0.87
CA ALA A 113 -1.68 0.87 -1.69
C ALA A 113 -1.43 2.13 -0.87
N VAL A 114 -0.66 3.06 -1.43
CA VAL A 114 -0.75 4.46 -1.01
C VAL A 114 -1.75 5.16 -1.94
N PRO A 115 -2.82 5.79 -1.42
CA PRO A 115 -3.79 6.49 -2.24
C PRO A 115 -3.12 7.55 -3.13
N PHE A 116 -3.59 7.62 -4.38
CA PHE A 116 -3.15 8.60 -5.39
C PHE A 116 -1.65 8.63 -5.69
N THR A 117 -0.90 7.60 -5.30
CA THR A 117 0.56 7.59 -5.33
C THR A 117 1.06 6.33 -6.04
N PRO A 118 1.35 6.40 -7.36
CA PRO A 118 1.83 5.27 -8.15
C PRO A 118 3.33 5.03 -7.94
N ALA A 119 3.82 5.04 -6.70
CA ALA A 119 5.22 4.84 -6.37
C ALA A 119 5.45 3.43 -5.84
N THR A 120 6.37 2.69 -6.45
CA THR A 120 6.79 1.37 -5.95
C THR A 120 7.43 1.52 -4.57
N GLY A 121 6.93 0.76 -3.60
CA GLY A 121 7.39 0.80 -2.21
C GLY A 121 6.79 -0.33 -1.39
N ARG A 122 7.14 -0.39 -0.11
CA ARG A 122 6.59 -1.41 0.80
C ARG A 122 5.10 -1.18 1.01
N ARG A 123 4.33 -2.25 1.12
CA ARG A 123 2.91 -2.27 1.52
C ARG A 123 2.69 -3.03 2.82
N PHE A 124 3.59 -3.96 3.13
CA PHE A 124 3.74 -4.57 4.43
C PHE A 124 4.91 -3.91 5.16
N LEU A 125 4.56 -2.99 6.05
CA LEU A 125 5.50 -2.19 6.82
C LEU A 125 5.84 -3.01 8.06
N VAL A 126 7.02 -3.62 8.06
CA VAL A 126 7.43 -4.57 9.12
C VAL A 126 8.75 -4.13 9.72
N ARG A 127 8.90 -4.34 11.02
CA ARG A 127 10.19 -4.16 11.70
C ARG A 127 11.23 -5.12 11.09
N PRO A 128 12.48 -4.67 10.82
CA PRO A 128 13.49 -5.48 10.14
C PRO A 128 13.71 -6.87 10.76
N GLU A 129 13.74 -6.95 12.09
CA GLU A 129 13.96 -8.15 12.88
C GLU A 129 12.79 -9.15 12.83
N HIS A 130 11.60 -8.71 12.42
CA HIS A 130 10.40 -9.53 12.31
C HIS A 130 9.98 -9.80 10.85
N ARG A 131 10.74 -9.33 9.86
CA ARG A 131 10.30 -9.23 8.45
C ARG A 131 9.64 -10.50 7.91
N ALA A 132 10.32 -11.64 7.98
CA ALA A 132 9.81 -12.89 7.38
C ALA A 132 8.47 -13.32 8.03
N LEU A 133 8.41 -13.35 9.36
CA LEU A 133 7.24 -13.74 10.13
C LEU A 133 6.08 -12.75 9.94
N ALA A 134 6.36 -11.45 10.09
CA ALA A 134 5.34 -10.41 10.08
C ALA A 134 4.71 -10.23 8.70
N THR A 135 5.50 -10.27 7.62
CA THR A 135 4.95 -10.13 6.27
C THR A 135 4.04 -11.30 5.91
N SER A 136 4.43 -12.54 6.23
CA SER A 136 3.59 -13.72 6.01
C SER A 136 2.28 -13.63 6.80
N ALA A 137 2.35 -13.28 8.08
CA ALA A 137 1.17 -13.10 8.92
C ALA A 137 0.23 -12.00 8.41
N LEU A 138 0.77 -10.86 7.94
CA LEU A 138 -0.03 -9.77 7.36
C LEU A 138 -0.68 -10.20 6.04
N ILE A 139 0.02 -10.91 5.15
CA ILE A 139 -0.55 -11.44 3.90
C ILE A 139 -1.72 -12.38 4.20
N GLN A 140 -1.55 -13.31 5.15
CA GLN A 140 -2.61 -14.23 5.55
C GLN A 140 -3.80 -13.49 6.17
N ALA A 141 -3.54 -12.48 7.01
CA ALA A 141 -4.58 -11.64 7.59
C ALA A 141 -5.39 -10.86 6.53
N VAL A 142 -4.73 -10.33 5.49
CA VAL A 142 -5.40 -9.69 4.34
C VAL A 142 -6.32 -10.67 3.62
N GLN A 143 -5.84 -11.90 3.34
CA GLN A 143 -6.66 -12.93 2.69
C GLN A 143 -7.86 -13.31 3.56
N GLN A 144 -7.65 -13.54 4.86
CA GLN A 144 -8.71 -13.88 5.80
C GLN A 144 -9.74 -12.75 5.93
N PHE A 145 -9.30 -11.49 6.00
CA PHE A 145 -10.19 -10.33 6.08
C PHE A 145 -11.06 -10.23 4.82
N ALA A 146 -10.47 -10.39 3.63
CA ALA A 146 -11.22 -10.35 2.39
C ALA A 146 -12.27 -11.47 2.31
N GLN A 147 -11.91 -12.69 2.71
CA GLN A 147 -12.83 -13.84 2.74
C GLN A 147 -13.97 -13.64 3.75
N ASN A 148 -13.66 -13.25 4.98
CA ASN A 148 -14.64 -13.06 6.05
C ASN A 148 -15.67 -11.98 5.71
N ASN A 149 -15.23 -10.93 5.01
CA ASN A 149 -16.09 -9.82 4.60
C ASN A 149 -16.69 -10.01 3.19
N LYS A 150 -16.49 -11.17 2.55
CA LYS A 150 -17.00 -11.51 1.21
C LYS A 150 -16.63 -10.46 0.15
N LEU A 151 -15.43 -9.91 0.26
CA LEU A 151 -14.89 -8.98 -0.73
C LEU A 151 -14.55 -9.76 -2.00
N SER A 152 -14.71 -9.12 -3.16
CA SER A 152 -14.47 -9.79 -4.45
C SER A 152 -13.02 -10.23 -4.63
N SER A 153 -12.09 -9.46 -4.07
CA SER A 153 -10.65 -9.62 -4.26
C SER A 153 -9.87 -8.73 -3.28
N ALA A 154 -8.59 -9.05 -3.08
CA ALA A 154 -7.61 -8.20 -2.43
C ALA A 154 -6.44 -7.95 -3.37
N HIS A 155 -6.00 -6.69 -3.45
CA HIS A 155 -4.99 -6.22 -4.39
C HIS A 155 -3.88 -5.52 -3.63
N ILE A 156 -2.63 -5.79 -3.99
CA ILE A 156 -1.47 -5.13 -3.42
C ILE A 156 -0.73 -4.49 -4.60
N THR A 157 -0.93 -3.19 -4.81
CA THR A 157 -0.40 -2.49 -5.98
C THR A 157 0.83 -1.66 -5.63
N PHE A 158 1.76 -1.59 -6.60
CA PHE A 158 3.06 -0.93 -6.44
C PHE A 158 3.85 -1.47 -5.24
N CYS A 159 3.68 -2.75 -4.90
CA CYS A 159 4.53 -3.43 -3.93
C CYS A 159 5.94 -3.66 -4.49
N THR A 160 6.87 -3.98 -3.59
CA THR A 160 8.22 -4.39 -3.96
C THR A 160 8.22 -5.77 -4.64
N ALA A 161 9.26 -6.06 -5.41
CA ALA A 161 9.43 -7.39 -6.01
C ALA A 161 9.56 -8.50 -4.95
N GLU A 162 10.12 -8.19 -3.79
CA GLU A 162 10.22 -9.10 -2.63
C GLU A 162 8.81 -9.46 -2.10
N GLU A 163 7.95 -8.46 -1.88
CA GLU A 163 6.57 -8.69 -1.44
C GLU A 163 5.73 -9.42 -2.50
N ALA A 164 5.96 -9.16 -3.79
CA ALA A 164 5.29 -9.88 -4.87
C ALA A 164 5.69 -11.37 -4.90
N ALA A 165 6.98 -11.67 -4.70
CA ALA A 165 7.48 -13.05 -4.62
C ALA A 165 6.92 -13.77 -3.39
N GLN A 166 6.98 -13.15 -2.21
CA GLN A 166 6.42 -13.71 -0.98
C GLN A 166 4.90 -13.91 -1.08
N GLY A 167 4.18 -12.96 -1.68
CA GLY A 167 2.74 -13.10 -1.94
C GLY A 167 2.43 -14.29 -2.82
N ALA A 168 3.24 -14.57 -3.85
CA ALA A 168 3.07 -15.73 -4.72
C ALA A 168 3.27 -17.06 -3.97
N GLU A 169 4.24 -17.12 -3.04
CA GLU A 169 4.43 -18.28 -2.15
C GLU A 169 3.22 -18.52 -1.23
N GLU A 170 2.53 -17.44 -0.84
CA GLU A 170 1.33 -17.44 0.01
C GLU A 170 0.00 -17.57 -0.79
N GLY A 171 0.08 -17.89 -2.09
CA GLY A 171 -1.08 -18.18 -2.94
C GLY A 171 -1.72 -16.98 -3.65
N LEU A 172 -1.12 -15.79 -3.58
CA LEU A 172 -1.55 -14.63 -4.36
C LEU A 172 -1.07 -14.73 -5.82
N LEU A 173 -1.78 -14.08 -6.73
CA LEU A 173 -1.41 -14.02 -8.14
C LEU A 173 -0.54 -12.80 -8.43
N HIS A 174 0.69 -13.02 -8.90
CA HIS A 174 1.56 -11.95 -9.32
C HIS A 174 1.17 -11.43 -10.71
N ARG A 175 0.78 -10.16 -10.77
CA ARG A 175 0.48 -9.43 -12.02
C ARG A 175 1.53 -8.35 -12.25
N VAL A 176 2.10 -8.33 -13.46
CA VAL A 176 3.08 -7.33 -13.87
C VAL A 176 2.40 -6.21 -14.68
N THR A 177 2.88 -4.98 -14.51
CA THR A 177 2.48 -3.81 -15.28
C THR A 177 3.72 -3.02 -15.70
N GLN A 178 3.56 -2.04 -16.57
CA GLN A 178 4.63 -1.16 -17.02
C GLN A 178 4.49 0.22 -16.37
N GLN A 179 5.61 0.76 -15.90
CA GLN A 179 5.70 2.13 -15.42
C GLN A 179 6.84 2.84 -16.14
N PHE A 180 6.61 4.11 -16.48
CA PHE A 180 7.63 4.98 -17.06
C PHE A 180 8.16 5.89 -15.98
N HIS A 181 9.47 5.82 -15.74
CA HIS A 181 10.16 6.68 -14.79
C HIS A 181 10.99 7.70 -15.56
N TRP A 182 10.86 8.96 -15.18
CA TRP A 182 11.80 9.98 -15.62
C TRP A 182 13.00 9.97 -14.66
N HIS A 183 14.19 9.84 -15.22
CA HIS A 183 15.44 9.93 -14.47
C HIS A 183 16.14 11.22 -14.85
N ASN A 184 16.45 12.05 -13.85
CA ASN A 184 17.29 13.21 -14.06
C ASN A 184 18.70 12.73 -14.44
N LYS A 185 19.18 13.05 -15.65
CA LYS A 185 20.55 12.77 -16.09
C LYS A 185 21.53 13.85 -15.63
N ASN A 186 21.37 14.33 -14.40
CA ASN A 186 22.12 15.45 -13.82
C ASN A 186 21.91 16.79 -14.56
N TYR A 187 20.72 17.03 -15.11
CA TYR A 187 20.34 18.34 -15.62
C TYR A 187 20.32 19.35 -14.47
N PRO A 188 21.08 20.46 -14.57
CA PRO A 188 21.12 21.49 -13.53
C PRO A 188 19.84 22.33 -13.48
N ASP A 189 19.11 22.40 -14.59
CA ASP A 189 17.89 23.16 -14.76
C ASP A 189 16.98 22.55 -15.85
N PHE A 190 15.79 23.14 -16.02
CA PHE A 190 14.81 22.68 -16.99
C PHE A 190 15.26 22.91 -18.44
N GLU A 191 16.01 23.96 -18.71
CA GLU A 191 16.52 24.28 -20.06
C GLU A 191 17.52 23.23 -20.55
N ALA A 192 18.40 22.75 -19.67
CA ALA A 192 19.32 21.66 -19.96
C ALA A 192 18.56 20.37 -20.33
N PHE A 193 17.47 20.06 -19.62
CA PHE A 193 16.61 18.94 -19.99
C PHE A 193 15.94 19.14 -21.36
N LEU A 194 15.41 20.33 -21.64
CA LEU A 194 14.81 20.64 -22.94
C LEU A 194 15.83 20.58 -24.08
N GLY A 195 17.09 20.95 -23.83
CA GLY A 195 18.18 20.89 -24.81
C GLY A 195 18.41 19.49 -25.39
N ASP A 196 18.21 18.45 -24.58
CA ASP A 196 18.33 17.04 -24.99
C ASP A 196 17.14 16.53 -25.83
N LEU A 197 16.02 17.26 -25.83
CA LEU A 197 14.83 16.88 -26.60
C LEU A 197 14.92 17.37 -28.05
N SER A 198 14.36 16.59 -28.98
CA SER A 198 14.21 17.04 -30.38
C SER A 198 13.31 18.27 -30.47
N SER A 199 13.48 19.11 -31.49
CA SER A 199 12.72 20.37 -31.65
C SER A 199 11.20 20.22 -31.51
N ARG A 200 10.65 19.10 -32.00
CA ARG A 200 9.22 18.79 -31.90
C ARG A 200 8.75 18.48 -30.46
N LYS A 201 9.65 18.05 -29.58
CA LYS A 201 9.38 17.70 -28.18
C LYS A 201 9.73 18.83 -27.21
N ARG A 202 10.29 19.94 -27.70
CA ARG A 202 10.56 21.18 -26.95
C ARG A 202 9.39 22.17 -26.93
N LYS A 203 8.37 21.95 -27.75
CA LYS A 203 7.13 22.74 -27.81
C LYS A 203 5.99 21.94 -27.20
#